data_AF-A0A4Q3ARN3-F1
#
_entry.id   AF-A0A4Q3ARN3-F1
#
_cell.length_a   1.000
_cell.length_b   1.000
_cell.length_c   1.000
_cell.angle_alpha   90.00
_cell.angle_beta   90.00
_cell.angle_gamma   90.00
#
_symmetry.space_group_name_H-M   'P 1'
#
loop_
_entity.id
_entity.type
_entity.pdbx_description
1 polymer ?
#
loop_
_entity_poly.entity_id
_entity_poly.type
_entity_poly.pdbx_seq_one_letter_code
_entity_poly.pdbx_strand_id
1 'polypeptide(L)' 'MENLTLLPDVMIDIEALARRPGAAIIRLAAATFDPWSAQIGQEIDIRVKASPPFIMDLETY' A
#
# COMPACT_ATOMS: atom_id res chain seq x y z
N MET A 1 -35.27 -5.72 1.51
CA MET A 1 -34.20 -4.71 1.48
C MET A 1 -32.96 -5.39 2.00
N GLU A 2 -32.04 -5.76 1.11
CA GLU A 2 -30.76 -6.31 1.53
C GLU A 2 -29.99 -5.21 2.25
N ASN A 3 -29.52 -5.54 3.46
CA ASN A 3 -28.62 -4.69 4.22
C ASN A 3 -27.26 -4.81 3.54
N LEU A 4 -27.03 -4.01 2.50
CA LEU A 4 -25.72 -3.82 1.91
C LEU A 4 -24.90 -3.10 2.97
N THR A 5 -24.27 -3.86 3.87
CA THR A 5 -23.24 -3.34 4.76
C THR A 5 -22.19 -2.73 3.85
N LEU A 6 -22.19 -1.40 3.71
CA LEU A 6 -21.21 -0.69 2.92
C LEU A 6 -19.87 -0.95 3.59
N LEU A 7 -19.08 -1.84 2.98
CA LEU A 7 -17.71 -2.05 3.42
C LEU A 7 -16.94 -0.76 3.11
N PRO A 8 -16.12 -0.26 4.03
CA PRO A 8 -15.33 0.93 3.78
C PRO A 8 -14.38 0.69 2.60
N ASP A 9 -14.13 1.74 1.82
CA ASP A 9 -13.08 1.70 0.80
C ASP A 9 -11.72 1.52 1.49
N VAL A 10 -10.74 0.96 0.78
CA VAL A 10 -9.38 0.82 1.29
C VAL A 10 -8.42 1.58 0.38
N MET A 11 -7.74 2.56 0.94
CA MET A 11 -6.62 3.26 0.31
C MET A 11 -5.34 2.48 0.60
N ILE A 12 -4.54 2.21 -0.45
CA ILE A 12 -3.27 1.49 -0.33
C ILE A 12 -2.17 2.34 -0.96
N ASP A 13 -1.10 2.55 -0.21
CA ASP A 13 0.15 3.16 -0.66
C ASP A 13 1.27 2.12 -0.59
N ILE A 14 2.02 1.98 -1.68
CA ILE A 14 3.09 0.98 -1.84
C ILE A 14 4.37 1.69 -2.25
N GLU A 15 5.40 1.57 -1.42
CA GLU A 15 6.75 2.01 -1.76
C GLU A 15 7.59 0.80 -2.16
N ALA A 16 8.23 0.89 -3.32
CA ALA A 16 9.13 -0.11 -3.84
C ALA A 16 10.52 0.49 -4.09
N LEU A 17 11.56 -0.36 -4.08
CA LEU A 17 12.94 0.06 -4.32
C LEU A 17 13.15 0.70 -5.69
N ALA A 18 12.33 0.34 -6.69
CA ALA A 18 12.43 0.87 -8.04
C ALA A 18 11.04 0.88 -8.71
N ARG A 19 10.84 1.79 -9.67
CA ARG A 19 9.60 1.89 -10.46
C ARG A 19 9.61 0.92 -11.64
N ARG A 20 9.64 -0.38 -11.36
CA ARG A 20 9.61 -1.45 -12.37
C ARG A 20 8.89 -2.71 -11.87
N PRO A 21 8.29 -3.52 -12.76
CA PRO A 21 7.76 -4.82 -12.37
C PRO A 21 8.85 -5.69 -11.71
N GLY A 22 8.49 -6.36 -10.61
CA GLY A 22 9.40 -7.23 -9.86
C GLY A 22 10.35 -6.52 -8.89
N ALA A 23 10.27 -5.18 -8.76
CA ALA A 23 10.98 -4.47 -7.70
C ALA A 23 10.47 -4.90 -6.31
N ALA A 24 11.37 -5.00 -5.34
CA ALA A 24 11.00 -5.34 -3.97
C ALA A 24 10.22 -4.18 -3.33
N ILE A 25 9.08 -4.51 -2.73
CA ILE A 25 8.31 -3.60 -1.88
C ILE A 25 9.05 -3.43 -0.55
N ILE A 26 9.17 -2.20 -0.08
CA ILE A 26 9.83 -1.84 1.19
C ILE A 26 8.84 -1.31 2.24
N ARG A 27 7.68 -0.82 1.80
CA ARG A 27 6.61 -0.36 2.68
C ARG A 27 5.25 -0.59 2.03
N LEU A 28 4.31 -1.06 2.82
CA LEU A 28 2.89 -1.10 2.48
C LEU A 28 2.15 -0.35 3.59
N ALA A 29 1.46 0.72 3.22
CA ALA A 29 0.52 1.41 4.08
C ALA A 29 -0.89 1.23 3.54
N ALA A 30 -1.85 0.98 4.43
CA ALA A 30 -3.25 0.85 4.08
C ALA A 30 -4.13 1.54 5.11
N ALA A 31 -5.20 2.16 4.64
CA ALA A 31 -6.19 2.78 5.50
C ALA A 31 -7.61 2.51 5.00
N THR A 32 -8.53 2.29 5.92
CA THR A 32 -9.97 2.33 5.57
C THR A 32 -10.41 3.77 5.38
N PHE A 33 -11.25 4.01 4.38
CA PHE A 33 -11.76 5.31 4.02
C PHE A 33 -13.28 5.23 3.85
N ASP A 34 -13.99 6.13 4.51
CA ASP A 34 -15.42 6.35 4.28
C ASP A 34 -15.59 7.54 3.32
N PRO A 35 -16.01 7.30 2.06
CA PRO A 35 -16.15 8.36 1.07
C PRO A 35 -17.30 9.34 1.37
N TRP A 36 -18.26 8.97 2.20
CA TRP A 36 -19.41 9.83 2.53
C TRP A 36 -19.10 10.79 3.66
N SER A 37 -18.31 10.34 4.65
CA SER A 37 -17.89 11.18 5.78
C SER A 37 -16.50 11.79 5.61
N ALA A 38 -15.76 11.38 4.56
CA ALA A 38 -14.35 11.73 4.33
C ALA A 38 -13.44 11.39 5.52
N GLN A 39 -13.81 10.37 6.31
CA GLN A 39 -13.02 9.92 7.45
C GLN A 39 -12.05 8.82 7.05
N ILE A 40 -10.81 8.96 7.55
CA ILE A 40 -9.83 7.89 7.54
C ILE A 40 -10.02 7.09 8.84
N GLY A 41 -10.21 5.79 8.69
CA GLY A 41 -10.42 4.85 9.78
C GLY A 41 -9.13 4.18 10.22
N GLN A 42 -9.20 2.86 10.38
CA GLN A 42 -8.05 2.05 10.78
C GLN A 42 -6.92 2.15 9.74
N GLU A 43 -5.70 2.38 10.22
CA GLU A 43 -4.47 2.42 9.45
C GLU A 43 -3.56 1.24 9.82
N ILE A 44 -2.82 0.75 8.83
CA ILE A 44 -1.79 -0.27 8.98
C ILE A 44 -0.56 0.20 8.19
N ASP A 45 0.61 0.20 8.83
CA ASP A 45 1.90 0.47 8.18
C ASP A 45 2.85 -0.71 8.42
N ILE A 46 3.24 -1.37 7.33
CA ILE A 46 4.13 -2.52 7.36
C ILE A 46 5.41 -2.16 6.61
N ARG A 47 6.53 -2.16 7.33
CA ARG A 47 7.86 -2.09 6.73
C ARG A 47 8.34 -3.49 6.38
N VAL A 48 8.68 -3.69 5.12
CA VAL A 48 9.17 -4.96 4.60
C VAL A 48 10.70 -4.90 4.56
N LYS A 49 11.35 -5.80 5.27
CA LYS A 49 12.80 -5.98 5.15
C LYS A 49 13.07 -6.67 3.82
N ALA A 50 13.69 -5.96 2.87
CA ALA A 50 14.13 -6.56 1.63
C ALA A 50 15.22 -7.61 1.92
N SER A 51 14.97 -8.87 1.53
CA SER A 51 15.97 -9.95 1.61
C SER A 51 16.79 -9.98 0.30
N PRO A 52 18.12 -10.00 0.36
CA PRO A 52 18.96 -10.14 -0.83
C PRO A 52 18.76 -11.49 -1.54
N PRO A 53 19.07 -11.60 -2.86
CA PRO A 53 19.57 -10.55 -3.74
C PRO A 53 18.43 -9.87 -4.50
N PHE A 54 18.27 -8.56 -4.35
CA PHE A 54 17.50 -7.74 -5.28
C PHE A 54 18.47 -7.07 -6.25
N ILE A 55 18.18 -7.12 -7.54
CA ILE A 55 18.95 -6.37 -8.54
C ILE A 55 18.59 -4.88 -8.37
N MET A 56 19.54 -4.09 -7.86
CA MET A 56 19.49 -2.63 -7.98
C MET A 56 19.95 -2.29 -9.41
N ASP A 57 19.03 -1.91 -10.29
CA ASP A 57 19.42 -1.12 -11.46
C ASP A 57 19.78 0.27 -10.93
N LEU A 58 21.07 0.58 -10.90
CA LEU A 58 21.61 1.85 -10.40
C LEU A 58 21.47 3.00 -11.43
N GLU A 59 20.58 2.89 -12.41
CA GLU A 59 20.53 3.81 -13.57
C GLU A 59 19.57 5.00 -13.44
N THR A 60 19.20 5.47 -12.25
CA THR A 60 18.44 6.74 -12.17
C THR A 60 18.64 7.46 -10.83
N TYR A 61 19.63 8.35 -10.79
CA TYR A 61 19.68 9.51 -9.89
C TYR A 61 19.43 10.77 -10.71
#